data_AF-A0A521U7K3-F1
#
_entry.id   AF-A0A521U7K3-F1
#
_cell.length_a   1.000
_cell.length_b   1.000
_cell.length_c   1.000
_cell.angle_alpha   90.00
_cell.angle_beta   90.00
_cell.angle_gamma   90.00
#
_symmetry.space_group_name_H-M   'P 1'
#
loop_
_entity.id
_entity.type
_entity.pdbx_description
1 polymer ?
#
loop_
_entity_poly.entity_id
_entity_poly.type
_entity_poly.pdbx_seq_one_letter_code
_entity_poly.pdbx_strand_id
1 'polypeptide(L)'
;MSYPEDAIQSLVAPWWTATQSSTLARGRLVYAFVQRADAHSFALTVEGRKEPADPSSARMRLSPLRSDAPPKPPSPPSPAVPLEAHEAWCVRRAHWRPCLVVGATGPAVHRPLRTAERETPVGPALLLAPYDDVATLDAGFVARARRAEYPHLLWDRLPLASDREVLLRLDQMQPIGRDPLGFEWTGHTLSPAALSVLDAWLAWNLTGALAPGDLRDFRDLARGG
;
A
#
# COMPACT_ATOMS: atom_id res chain seq x y z
N MET A 1 -22.15 -3.00 11.04
CA MET A 1 -21.41 -4.08 10.36
C MET A 1 -21.21 -5.19 11.37
N SER A 2 -21.57 -6.43 11.02
CA SER A 2 -21.43 -7.60 11.89
C SER A 2 -20.34 -8.51 11.33
N TYR A 3 -19.47 -9.00 12.22
CA TYR A 3 -18.35 -9.87 11.88
C TYR A 3 -18.63 -11.30 12.35
N PRO A 4 -18.17 -12.32 11.61
CA PRO A 4 -18.23 -13.72 12.05
C PRO A 4 -17.50 -13.92 13.40
N GLU A 5 -17.98 -14.86 14.22
CA GLU A 5 -17.38 -15.16 15.53
C GLU A 5 -15.92 -15.63 15.40
N ASP A 6 -15.59 -16.31 14.31
CA ASP A 6 -14.26 -16.83 14.00
C ASP A 6 -13.33 -15.81 13.32
N ALA A 7 -13.63 -14.51 13.44
CA ALA A 7 -12.80 -13.39 13.00
C ALA A 7 -12.41 -12.51 14.19
N ILE A 8 -11.18 -11.98 14.21
CA ILE A 8 -10.69 -11.15 15.33
C ILE A 8 -11.58 -9.93 15.62
N GLN A 9 -12.26 -9.42 14.59
CA GLN A 9 -13.17 -8.29 14.69
C GLN A 9 -14.41 -8.57 15.54
N SER A 10 -14.73 -9.85 15.82
CA SER A 10 -15.80 -10.20 16.75
C SER A 10 -15.50 -9.76 18.19
N LEU A 11 -14.22 -9.66 18.55
CA LEU A 11 -13.77 -9.24 19.88
C LEU A 11 -13.67 -7.72 20.02
N VAL A 12 -13.70 -6.97 18.91
CA VAL A 12 -13.48 -5.52 18.90
C VAL A 12 -14.56 -4.80 18.10
N ALA A 13 -15.46 -4.12 18.82
CA ALA A 13 -16.52 -3.31 18.24
C ALA A 13 -16.49 -1.86 18.78
N PRO A 14 -16.59 -0.83 17.91
CA PRO A 14 -16.60 -0.91 16.45
C PRO A 14 -15.19 -1.17 15.88
N TRP A 15 -15.10 -1.87 14.76
CA TRP A 15 -13.84 -2.03 14.03
C TRP A 15 -13.51 -0.78 13.20
N TRP A 16 -14.46 -0.35 12.36
CA TRP A 16 -14.38 0.88 11.57
C TRP A 16 -15.21 2.01 12.18
N THR A 17 -14.69 3.23 12.13
CA THR A 17 -15.40 4.46 12.51
C THR A 17 -15.43 5.44 11.34
N ALA A 18 -16.51 6.21 11.25
CA ALA A 18 -16.61 7.30 10.29
C ALA A 18 -15.73 8.47 10.74
N THR A 19 -15.16 9.20 9.79
CA THR A 19 -14.30 10.34 10.06
C THR A 19 -14.36 11.34 8.91
N GLN A 20 -14.45 12.63 9.27
CA GLN A 20 -14.42 13.75 8.33
C GLN A 20 -13.05 14.43 8.29
N SER A 21 -12.07 13.91 9.04
CA SER A 21 -10.72 14.47 9.03
C SER A 21 -10.15 14.38 7.61
N SER A 22 -9.29 15.33 7.23
CA SER A 22 -8.43 15.26 6.05
C SER A 22 -6.98 14.93 6.43
N THR A 23 -6.74 14.58 7.70
CA THR A 23 -5.42 14.23 8.19
C THR A 23 -5.08 12.79 7.85
N LEU A 24 -3.90 12.62 7.25
CA LEU A 24 -3.37 11.34 6.84
C LEU A 24 -2.67 10.72 8.04
N ALA A 25 -3.35 9.76 8.65
CA ALA A 25 -2.92 9.13 9.87
C ALA A 25 -2.98 7.62 9.72
N ARG A 26 -2.31 6.95 10.65
CA ARG A 26 -2.38 5.51 10.79
C ARG A 26 -3.82 5.05 11.03
N GLY A 27 -4.20 3.90 10.46
CA GLY A 27 -5.54 3.34 10.54
C GLY A 27 -6.52 3.89 9.50
N ARG A 28 -6.11 4.86 8.67
CA ARG A 28 -6.97 5.42 7.62
C ARG A 28 -7.14 4.47 6.45
N LEU A 29 -8.38 4.38 5.96
CA LEU A 29 -8.70 3.72 4.71
C LEU A 29 -8.62 4.74 3.56
N VAL A 30 -7.88 4.40 2.51
CA VAL A 30 -7.70 5.23 1.31
C VAL A 30 -7.77 4.36 0.07
N TYR A 31 -8.01 4.94 -1.10
CA TYR A 31 -7.66 4.28 -2.37
C TYR A 31 -6.31 4.81 -2.84
N ALA A 32 -5.47 3.94 -3.40
CA ALA A 32 -4.19 4.35 -3.96
C ALA A 32 -3.79 3.44 -5.13
N PHE A 33 -2.89 3.93 -5.98
CA PHE A 33 -2.19 3.08 -6.94
C PHE A 33 -1.08 2.31 -6.23
N VAL A 34 -1.29 1.00 -6.10
CA VAL A 34 -0.35 0.10 -5.42
C VAL A 34 0.24 -0.86 -6.42
N GLN A 35 1.54 -1.09 -6.34
CA GLN A 35 2.20 -2.06 -7.19
C GLN A 35 1.98 -3.44 -6.59
N ARG A 36 1.89 -4.47 -7.44
CA ARG A 36 1.99 -5.85 -6.94
C ARG A 36 3.45 -6.18 -6.69
N ALA A 37 3.73 -6.97 -5.65
CA ALA A 37 5.10 -7.36 -5.31
C ALA A 37 5.81 -8.10 -6.46
N ASP A 38 5.06 -8.85 -7.27
CA ASP A 38 5.54 -9.60 -8.44
C ASP A 38 5.61 -8.77 -9.73
N ALA A 39 5.28 -7.47 -9.69
CA ALA A 39 5.26 -6.65 -10.90
C ALA A 39 6.69 -6.32 -11.38
N HIS A 40 7.01 -6.79 -12.59
CA HIS A 40 8.26 -6.43 -13.28
C HIS A 40 8.34 -4.93 -13.54
N SER A 41 9.55 -4.39 -13.40
CA SER A 41 9.89 -3.02 -13.76
C SER A 41 10.31 -2.92 -15.21
N PHE A 42 9.84 -1.88 -15.90
CA PHE A 42 10.15 -1.61 -17.30
C PHE A 42 10.84 -0.26 -17.44
N ALA A 43 11.78 -0.19 -18.38
CA ALA A 43 12.30 1.05 -18.93
C ALA A 43 11.38 1.52 -20.08
N LEU A 44 11.12 2.82 -20.11
CA LEU A 44 10.38 3.47 -21.18
C LEU A 44 11.37 4.15 -22.15
N THR A 45 11.35 3.75 -23.41
CA THR A 45 12.14 4.41 -24.46
C THR A 45 11.20 5.07 -25.47
N VAL A 46 11.37 6.37 -25.69
CA VAL A 46 10.65 7.11 -26.73
C VAL A 46 11.31 6.81 -28.07
N GLU A 47 10.57 6.18 -28.98
CA GLU A 47 11.07 5.84 -30.33
C GLU A 47 10.88 6.97 -31.34
N GLY A 48 9.99 7.91 -31.02
CA GLY A 48 9.63 9.03 -31.88
C GLY A 48 8.16 9.40 -31.70
N ARG A 49 7.63 10.22 -32.59
CA ARG A 49 6.20 10.57 -32.61
C ARG A 49 5.39 9.56 -33.41
N LYS A 50 4.08 9.52 -33.16
CA LYS A 50 3.15 8.77 -34.03
C LYS A 50 3.06 9.46 -35.39
N GLU A 51 2.95 10.79 -35.37
CA GLU A 51 3.05 11.67 -36.53
C GLU A 51 4.09 12.77 -36.26
N PRO A 52 5.02 13.08 -37.19
CA PRO A 52 6.11 14.04 -36.92
C PRO A 52 5.64 15.43 -36.46
N ALA A 53 4.49 15.90 -36.97
CA ALA A 53 3.95 17.22 -36.73
C ALA A 53 3.10 17.33 -35.45
N ASP A 54 2.67 16.21 -34.86
CA ASP A 54 1.82 16.20 -33.67
C ASP A 54 2.67 16.10 -32.39
N PRO A 55 2.79 17.18 -31.58
CA PRO A 55 3.54 17.14 -30.34
C PRO A 55 2.81 16.37 -29.21
N SER A 56 1.54 16.01 -29.39
CA SER A 56 0.72 15.36 -28.36
C SER A 56 0.82 13.83 -28.34
N SER A 57 1.49 13.22 -29.32
CA SER A 57 1.61 11.77 -29.42
C SER A 57 3.06 11.26 -29.55
N ALA A 58 3.35 10.17 -28.85
CA ALA A 58 4.65 9.50 -28.90
C ALA A 58 4.48 8.00 -29.05
N ARG A 59 5.36 7.38 -29.85
CA ARG A 59 5.56 5.93 -29.87
C ARG A 59 6.60 5.58 -28.81
N MET A 60 6.23 4.65 -27.95
CA MET A 60 7.04 4.27 -26.81
C MET A 60 7.23 2.75 -26.82
N ARG A 61 8.43 2.32 -26.45
CA ARG A 61 8.75 0.91 -26.21
C ARG A 61 8.96 0.71 -24.72
N LEU A 62 8.30 -0.32 -24.18
CA LEU A 62 8.61 -0.85 -22.86
C LEU A 62 9.60 -2.01 -23.00
N SER A 63 10.68 -1.97 -22.25
CA SER A 63 11.67 -3.04 -22.18
C SER A 63 11.96 -3.38 -20.71
N PRO A 64 12.33 -4.62 -20.36
CA PRO A 64 12.65 -4.95 -18.97
C PRO A 64 13.74 -4.05 -18.42
N LEU A 65 13.53 -3.47 -17.23
CA LEU A 65 14.55 -2.69 -16.54
C LEU A 65 15.56 -3.65 -15.91
N ARG A 66 16.81 -3.61 -16.36
CA ARG A 66 17.87 -4.50 -15.89
C ARG A 66 18.91 -3.73 -15.07
N SER A 67 19.38 -4.35 -13.98
CA SER A 67 20.44 -3.78 -13.14
C SER A 67 21.83 -3.81 -13.81
N ASP A 68 22.07 -4.78 -14.69
CA ASP A 68 23.33 -4.97 -15.42
C ASP A 68 23.43 -4.14 -16.71
N ALA A 69 22.33 -3.52 -17.12
CA ALA A 69 22.24 -2.69 -18.32
C ALA A 69 21.26 -1.53 -18.07
N PRO A 70 21.65 -0.53 -17.25
CA PRO A 70 20.79 0.61 -16.96
C PRO A 70 20.45 1.36 -18.27
N PRO A 71 19.19 1.77 -18.46
CA PRO A 71 18.77 2.44 -19.68
C PRO A 71 19.54 3.75 -19.81
N LYS A 72 20.04 4.03 -21.02
CA LYS A 72 20.65 5.32 -21.32
C LYS A 72 19.58 6.40 -21.16
N PRO A 73 19.89 7.52 -20.48
CA PRO A 73 18.95 8.63 -20.37
C PRO A 73 18.54 9.06 -21.79
N PRO A 74 17.24 9.29 -22.04
CA PRO A 74 16.79 9.73 -23.34
C PRO A 74 17.48 11.05 -23.68
N SER A 75 18.07 11.16 -24.87
CA SER A 75 18.56 12.44 -25.39
C SER A 75 17.35 13.21 -25.92
N PRO A 76 16.87 14.29 -25.26
CA PRO A 76 15.53 14.77 -25.55
C PRO A 76 15.50 15.78 -26.71
N PRO A 77 14.38 15.88 -27.45
CA PRO A 77 13.98 17.09 -28.18
C PRO A 77 12.94 17.94 -27.42
N SER A 78 12.69 17.71 -26.13
CA SER A 78 11.63 18.35 -25.30
C SER A 78 12.12 18.55 -23.85
N PRO A 79 11.63 19.51 -23.05
CA PRO A 79 12.00 19.64 -21.64
C PRO A 79 11.63 18.36 -20.87
N ALA A 80 12.61 17.49 -20.68
CA ALA A 80 12.50 16.30 -19.86
C ALA A 80 12.72 16.69 -18.39
N VAL A 81 12.01 16.04 -17.48
CA VAL A 81 12.37 16.08 -16.05
C VAL A 81 13.81 15.51 -15.95
N PRO A 82 14.76 16.26 -15.36
CA PRO A 82 16.15 15.82 -15.30
C PRO A 82 16.25 14.52 -14.49
N LEU A 83 17.20 13.68 -14.88
CA LEU A 83 17.61 12.50 -14.12
C LEU A 83 18.98 12.76 -13.52
N GLU A 84 19.16 12.43 -12.25
CA GLU A 84 20.48 12.46 -11.61
C GLU A 84 21.36 11.29 -12.06
N ALA A 85 22.66 11.39 -11.76
CA ALA A 85 23.57 10.27 -11.94
C ALA A 85 23.04 9.04 -11.16
N HIS A 86 22.92 7.91 -11.87
CA HIS A 86 22.39 6.64 -11.37
C HIS A 86 20.85 6.56 -11.21
N GLU A 87 20.09 7.53 -11.72
CA GLU A 87 18.64 7.43 -11.81
C GLU A 87 18.17 6.87 -13.16
N ALA A 88 17.02 6.21 -13.13
CA ALA A 88 16.33 5.73 -14.32
C ALA A 88 14.83 5.90 -14.17
N TRP A 89 14.15 6.29 -15.25
CA TRP A 89 12.69 6.23 -15.32
C TRP A 89 12.22 4.79 -15.26
N CYS A 90 11.43 4.48 -14.22
CA CYS A 90 10.86 3.17 -14.00
C CYS A 90 9.35 3.22 -14.24
N VAL A 91 8.85 2.35 -15.12
CA VAL A 91 7.42 2.14 -15.36
C VAL A 91 7.00 0.80 -14.77
N ARG A 92 5.96 0.81 -13.94
CA ARG A 92 5.40 -0.39 -13.31
C ARG A 92 3.89 -0.40 -13.45
N ARG A 93 3.32 -1.60 -13.56
CA ARG A 93 1.87 -1.79 -13.43
C ARG A 93 1.47 -1.58 -11.97
N ALA A 94 0.45 -0.76 -11.76
CA ALA A 94 -0.17 -0.54 -10.45
C ALA A 94 -1.68 -0.75 -10.55
N HIS A 95 -2.29 -1.17 -9.45
CA HIS A 95 -3.74 -1.35 -9.34
C HIS A 95 -4.30 -0.26 -8.45
N TRP A 96 -5.42 0.35 -8.89
CA TRP A 96 -6.22 1.23 -8.05
C TRP A 96 -7.05 0.37 -7.10
N ARG A 97 -6.74 0.41 -5.79
CA ARG A 97 -7.39 -0.46 -4.81
C ARG A 97 -7.42 0.17 -3.41
N PRO A 98 -8.35 -0.27 -2.54
CA PRO A 98 -8.36 0.18 -1.16
C PRO A 98 -7.08 -0.26 -0.44
N CYS A 99 -6.61 0.60 0.45
CA CYS A 99 -5.39 0.44 1.24
C CYS A 99 -5.60 0.94 2.65
N LEU A 100 -4.91 0.33 3.60
CA LEU A 100 -4.79 0.81 4.96
C LEU A 100 -3.47 1.57 5.13
N VAL A 101 -3.53 2.75 5.75
CA VAL A 101 -2.34 3.46 6.21
C VAL A 101 -1.82 2.75 7.47
N VAL A 102 -0.76 1.96 7.33
CA VAL A 102 -0.15 1.20 8.44
C VAL A 102 0.87 2.03 9.20
N GLY A 103 1.48 3.01 8.53
CA GLY A 103 2.43 3.93 9.14
C GLY A 103 2.42 5.28 8.44
N ALA A 104 2.62 6.34 9.22
CA ALA A 104 2.99 7.64 8.72
C ALA A 104 4.40 7.91 9.21
N THR A 105 5.38 8.05 8.31
CA THR A 105 6.74 8.41 8.74
C THR A 105 6.74 9.81 9.36
N GLY A 106 7.74 10.09 10.20
CA GLY A 106 7.81 11.19 11.15
C GLY A 106 7.74 12.62 10.56
N PRO A 107 8.09 13.66 11.33
CA PRO A 107 8.08 15.02 10.82
C PRO A 107 9.07 15.16 9.65
N ALA A 108 8.75 16.06 8.71
CA ALA A 108 9.69 16.41 7.65
C ALA A 108 11.03 16.88 8.27
N VAL A 109 12.15 16.44 7.70
CA VAL A 109 13.48 16.84 8.19
C VAL A 109 13.63 18.36 8.08
N HIS A 110 14.08 18.98 9.18
CA HIS A 110 14.20 20.42 9.39
C HIS A 110 14.92 21.10 8.20
N ARG A 111 14.25 22.09 7.61
CA ARG A 111 14.64 22.73 6.33
C ARG A 111 16.06 23.34 6.33
N PRO A 112 16.55 24.00 7.39
CA PRO A 112 17.93 24.50 7.47
C PRO A 112 19.03 23.45 7.41
N LEU A 113 18.73 22.17 7.64
CA LEU A 113 19.69 21.06 7.49
C LEU A 113 19.71 20.51 6.06
N ARG A 114 18.87 21.03 5.16
CA ARG A 114 18.84 20.65 3.75
C ARG A 114 19.86 21.51 3.01
N THR A 115 20.89 20.87 2.46
CA THR A 115 21.81 21.52 1.53
C THR A 115 21.06 21.87 0.24
N ALA A 116 21.30 23.07 -0.31
CA ALA A 116 20.64 23.56 -1.53
C ALA A 116 20.78 22.62 -2.75
N GLU A 117 21.80 21.75 -2.75
CA GLU A 117 22.07 20.76 -3.81
C GLU A 117 21.18 19.50 -3.75
N ARG A 118 20.40 19.30 -2.69
CA ARG A 118 19.41 18.20 -2.60
C ARG A 118 18.05 18.78 -2.26
N GLU A 119 17.41 19.35 -3.29
CA GLU A 119 15.97 19.65 -3.28
C GLU A 119 15.09 18.39 -3.31
N THR A 120 15.67 17.18 -3.25
CA THR A 120 14.88 15.97 -3.06
C THR A 120 14.06 16.13 -1.78
N PRO A 121 12.73 16.09 -1.83
CA PRO A 121 11.93 16.22 -0.63
C PRO A 121 12.32 15.07 0.30
N VAL A 122 13.02 15.36 1.39
CA VAL A 122 13.08 14.48 2.57
C VAL A 122 11.71 14.60 3.27
N GLY A 123 10.68 14.25 2.50
CA GLY A 123 9.29 14.32 2.83
C GLY A 123 8.88 12.98 3.44
N PRO A 124 8.06 12.99 4.48
CA PRO A 124 7.64 11.76 5.11
C PRO A 124 6.78 10.92 4.16
N ALA A 125 7.23 9.71 3.85
CA ALA A 125 6.43 8.69 3.18
C ALA A 125 5.31 8.14 4.07
N LEU A 126 4.29 7.56 3.46
CA LEU A 126 3.28 6.75 4.12
C LEU A 126 3.58 5.30 3.83
N LEU A 127 3.38 4.43 4.80
CA LEU A 127 3.41 3.00 4.60
C LEU A 127 1.97 2.51 4.42
N LEU A 128 1.65 2.00 3.23
CA LEU A 128 0.34 1.45 2.93
C LEU A 128 0.40 -0.08 2.85
N ALA A 129 -0.62 -0.74 3.36
CA ALA A 129 -0.90 -2.15 3.07
C ALA A 129 -2.16 -2.23 2.17
N PRO A 130 -2.10 -2.90 1.01
CA PRO A 130 -3.24 -3.04 0.12
C PRO A 130 -4.22 -4.12 0.59
N TYR A 131 -5.48 -3.98 0.17
CA TYR A 131 -6.48 -5.03 0.26
C TYR A 131 -6.64 -5.78 -1.07
N ASP A 132 -6.77 -7.11 -1.00
CA ASP A 132 -7.15 -7.98 -2.12
C ASP A 132 -8.58 -8.51 -1.92
N ASP A 133 -9.36 -8.58 -2.99
CA ASP A 133 -10.72 -9.14 -2.98
C ASP A 133 -10.66 -10.67 -2.84
N VAL A 134 -11.44 -11.23 -1.91
CA VAL A 134 -11.43 -12.68 -1.66
C VAL A 134 -12.28 -13.47 -2.63
N ALA A 135 -13.10 -12.83 -3.48
CA ALA A 135 -14.04 -13.50 -4.37
C ALA A 135 -13.38 -14.50 -5.34
N THR A 136 -12.07 -14.38 -5.57
CA THR A 136 -11.29 -15.26 -6.46
C THR A 136 -10.45 -16.31 -5.71
N LEU A 137 -10.54 -16.35 -4.39
CA LEU A 137 -9.72 -17.22 -3.54
C LEU A 137 -10.49 -18.44 -3.07
N ASP A 138 -9.76 -19.50 -2.75
CA ASP A 138 -10.33 -20.71 -2.14
C ASP A 138 -10.99 -20.40 -0.79
N ALA A 139 -12.21 -20.90 -0.57
CA ALA A 139 -12.96 -20.63 0.66
C ALA A 139 -12.27 -21.20 1.91
N GLY A 140 -11.58 -22.35 1.78
CA GLY A 140 -10.78 -22.93 2.86
C GLY A 140 -9.61 -22.03 3.23
N PHE A 141 -8.89 -21.50 2.24
CA PHE A 141 -7.83 -20.52 2.45
C PHE A 141 -8.35 -19.25 3.16
N VAL A 142 -9.47 -18.69 2.72
CA VAL A 142 -10.09 -17.50 3.34
C VAL A 142 -10.47 -17.78 4.79
N ALA A 143 -11.06 -18.95 5.09
CA ALA A 143 -11.41 -19.33 6.46
C ALA A 143 -10.19 -19.48 7.38
N ARG A 144 -9.05 -19.93 6.86
CA ARG A 144 -7.79 -20.01 7.61
C ARG A 144 -7.19 -18.62 7.86
N ALA A 145 -7.23 -17.74 6.86
CA ALA A 145 -6.81 -16.35 7.02
C ALA A 145 -7.68 -15.60 8.04
N ARG A 146 -9.00 -15.81 8.03
CA ARG A 146 -9.95 -15.25 8.99
C ARG A 146 -9.65 -15.67 10.44
N ARG A 147 -9.22 -16.91 10.65
CA ARG A 147 -8.80 -17.46 11.95
C ARG A 147 -7.36 -17.11 12.36
N ALA A 148 -6.78 -16.07 11.76
CA ALA A 148 -5.43 -15.60 12.08
C ALA A 148 -4.36 -16.70 11.97
N GLU A 149 -4.45 -17.60 10.99
CA GLU A 149 -3.41 -18.62 10.79
C GLU A 149 -2.14 -18.05 10.12
N TYR A 150 -2.29 -16.96 9.36
CA TYR A 150 -1.22 -16.34 8.59
C TYR A 150 -0.95 -14.92 9.08
N PRO A 151 0.25 -14.63 9.62
CA PRO A 151 0.54 -13.30 10.16
C PRO A 151 0.56 -12.19 9.11
N HIS A 152 0.86 -12.51 7.86
CA HIS A 152 0.93 -11.55 6.77
C HIS A 152 -0.42 -11.20 6.15
N LEU A 153 -1.50 -11.86 6.59
CA LEU A 153 -2.86 -11.66 6.10
C LEU A 153 -3.76 -11.30 7.27
N LEU A 154 -4.65 -10.33 7.04
CA LEU A 154 -5.75 -10.02 7.94
C LEU A 154 -7.01 -9.96 7.10
N TRP A 155 -7.96 -10.87 7.36
CA TRP A 155 -9.28 -10.83 6.72
C TRP A 155 -10.10 -9.69 7.29
N ASP A 156 -10.86 -8.97 6.46
CA ASP A 156 -11.69 -7.84 6.89
C ASP A 156 -12.94 -7.65 6.01
N ARG A 157 -13.87 -6.81 6.47
CA ARG A 157 -14.98 -6.25 5.69
C ARG A 157 -14.87 -4.74 5.67
N LEU A 158 -14.75 -4.16 4.46
CA LEU A 158 -14.56 -2.72 4.33
C LEU A 158 -15.88 -1.96 4.41
N PRO A 159 -15.94 -0.81 5.09
CA PRO A 159 -17.12 0.04 5.21
C PRO A 159 -17.31 0.88 3.93
N LEU A 160 -17.29 0.23 2.77
CA LEU A 160 -17.43 0.87 1.45
C LEU A 160 -18.78 0.46 0.83
N ALA A 161 -19.12 1.05 -0.32
CA ALA A 161 -20.42 0.86 -0.99
C ALA A 161 -20.77 -0.62 -1.34
N SER A 162 -19.82 -1.53 -1.16
CA SER A 162 -20.00 -2.97 -1.24
C SER A 162 -19.41 -3.60 0.01
N ASP A 163 -20.21 -4.37 0.76
CA ASP A 163 -19.80 -5.16 1.92
C ASP A 163 -18.93 -6.35 1.47
N ARG A 164 -17.75 -6.03 0.94
CA ARG A 164 -16.81 -7.00 0.37
C ARG A 164 -15.91 -7.52 1.46
N GLU A 165 -15.77 -8.83 1.46
CA GLU A 165 -14.70 -9.51 2.18
C GLU A 165 -13.39 -9.29 1.45
N VAL A 166 -12.36 -8.93 2.20
CA VAL A 166 -11.04 -8.61 1.68
C VAL A 166 -9.95 -9.22 2.56
N LEU A 167 -8.76 -9.34 2.00
CA LEU A 167 -7.54 -9.64 2.76
C LEU A 167 -6.61 -8.44 2.71
N LEU A 168 -6.29 -7.88 3.88
CA LEU A 168 -5.19 -6.95 4.04
C LEU A 168 -3.86 -7.71 3.86
N ARG A 169 -3.01 -7.23 2.96
CA ARG A 169 -1.71 -7.83 2.61
C ARG A 169 -0.56 -7.10 3.31
N LEU A 170 -0.22 -7.54 4.52
CA LEU A 170 0.90 -6.97 5.27
C LEU A 170 2.26 -7.35 4.65
N ASP A 171 2.33 -8.42 3.86
CA ASP A 171 3.49 -8.78 3.04
C ASP A 171 3.72 -7.84 1.85
N GLN A 172 2.69 -7.09 1.43
CA GLN A 172 2.76 -6.16 0.29
C GLN A 172 2.77 -4.69 0.73
N MET A 173 3.23 -4.42 1.96
CA MET A 173 3.38 -3.05 2.43
C MET A 173 4.37 -2.28 1.56
N GLN A 174 4.00 -1.08 1.12
CA GLN A 174 4.87 -0.23 0.31
C GLN A 174 4.81 1.25 0.72
N PRO A 175 5.94 1.97 0.63
CA PRO A 175 5.95 3.40 0.84
C PRO A 175 5.28 4.12 -0.35
N ILE A 176 4.49 5.15 -0.06
CA ILE A 176 4.04 6.13 -1.07
C ILE A 176 4.36 7.55 -0.60
N GLY A 177 4.50 8.47 -1.55
CA GLY A 177 4.59 9.89 -1.24
C GLY A 177 3.29 10.43 -0.62
N ARG A 178 3.37 11.57 0.07
CA ARG A 178 2.20 12.32 0.57
C ARG A 178 1.56 13.23 -0.46
N ASP A 179 1.90 13.08 -1.74
CA ASP A 179 1.28 13.84 -2.82
C ASP A 179 -0.23 13.54 -2.84
N PRO A 180 -1.12 14.55 -2.74
CA PRO A 180 -2.56 14.37 -2.82
C PRO A 180 -3.03 13.67 -4.11
N LEU A 181 -2.23 13.70 -5.18
CA LEU A 181 -2.51 12.97 -6.43
C LEU A 181 -2.28 11.45 -6.31
N GLY A 182 -1.57 11.00 -5.27
CA GLY A 182 -1.20 9.60 -5.07
C GLY A 182 -2.28 8.74 -4.42
N PHE A 183 -3.33 9.33 -3.85
CA PHE A 183 -4.38 8.60 -3.14
C PHE A 183 -5.70 9.40 -3.07
N GLU A 184 -6.79 8.69 -2.83
CA GLU A 184 -8.13 9.23 -2.60
C GLU A 184 -8.61 8.90 -1.18
N TRP A 185 -9.19 9.89 -0.52
CA TRP A 185 -9.72 9.75 0.83
C TRP A 185 -10.99 8.91 0.86
N THR A 186 -11.11 8.07 1.88
CA THR A 186 -12.41 7.55 2.30
C THR A 186 -12.87 8.23 3.59
N GLY A 187 -14.15 8.09 3.90
CA GLY A 187 -14.74 8.58 5.16
C GLY A 187 -14.48 7.68 6.37
N HIS A 188 -13.48 6.79 6.34
CA HIS A 188 -13.32 5.73 7.34
C HIS A 188 -11.91 5.62 7.93
N THR A 189 -11.86 5.20 9.19
CA THR A 189 -10.63 4.89 9.94
C THR A 189 -10.89 3.76 10.92
N LEU A 190 -9.86 2.99 11.25
CA LEU A 190 -9.93 2.02 12.34
C LEU A 190 -10.23 2.73 13.67
N SER A 191 -11.01 2.08 14.54
CA SER A 191 -11.17 2.51 15.92
C SER A 191 -9.85 2.36 16.69
N PRO A 192 -9.68 3.04 17.84
CA PRO A 192 -8.47 2.88 18.66
C PRO A 192 -8.20 1.42 19.08
N ALA A 193 -9.24 0.66 19.40
CA ALA A 193 -9.11 -0.75 19.78
C ALA A 193 -8.71 -1.62 18.57
N ALA A 194 -9.32 -1.39 17.40
CA ALA A 194 -8.96 -2.10 16.17
C ALA A 194 -7.52 -1.78 15.74
N LEU A 195 -7.09 -0.53 15.93
CA LEU A 195 -5.72 -0.13 15.69
C LEU A 195 -4.76 -0.88 16.63
N SER A 196 -5.07 -1.04 17.92
CA SER A 196 -4.24 -1.83 18.84
C SER A 196 -4.10 -3.30 18.41
N VAL A 197 -5.17 -3.90 17.86
CA VAL A 197 -5.11 -5.25 17.29
C VAL A 197 -4.19 -5.28 16.08
N LEU A 198 -4.30 -4.31 15.18
CA LEU A 198 -3.41 -4.18 14.03
C LEU A 198 -1.95 -4.06 14.46
N ASP A 199 -1.66 -3.36 15.56
CA ASP A 199 -0.31 -3.18 16.10
C ASP A 199 0.28 -4.52 16.54
N ALA A 200 -0.49 -5.30 17.29
CA ALA A 200 -0.10 -6.65 17.69
C ALA A 200 0.09 -7.57 16.48
N TRP A 201 -0.80 -7.47 15.49
CA TRP A 201 -0.72 -8.25 14.25
C TRP A 201 0.52 -7.89 13.42
N LEU A 202 0.83 -6.60 13.31
CA LEU A 202 2.00 -6.11 12.60
C LEU A 202 3.29 -6.53 13.32
N ALA A 203 3.34 -6.44 14.65
CA ALA A 203 4.45 -6.95 15.44
C ALA A 203 4.66 -8.45 15.21
N TRP A 204 3.56 -9.23 15.20
CA TRP A 204 3.62 -10.66 14.90
C TRP A 204 4.13 -10.93 13.47
N ASN A 205 3.65 -10.18 12.47
CA ASN A 205 4.13 -10.29 11.09
C ASN A 205 5.62 -9.99 10.93
N LEU A 206 6.12 -8.95 11.60
CA LEU A 206 7.51 -8.52 11.45
C LEU A 206 8.48 -9.39 12.25
N THR A 207 8.06 -9.93 13.39
CA THR A 207 8.95 -10.66 14.31
C THR A 207 8.75 -12.17 14.30
N GLY A 208 7.62 -12.65 13.78
CA GLY A 208 7.17 -14.04 13.91
C GLY A 208 6.68 -14.40 15.32
N ALA A 209 6.85 -13.53 16.31
CA ALA A 209 6.47 -13.76 17.70
C ALA A 209 5.11 -13.13 18.01
N LEU A 210 4.20 -13.92 18.56
CA LEU A 210 2.90 -13.44 18.99
C LEU A 210 2.92 -13.15 20.50
N ALA A 211 2.84 -11.87 20.85
CA ALA A 211 2.77 -11.43 22.24
C ALA A 211 1.44 -11.88 22.90
N PRO A 212 1.40 -12.02 24.24
CA PRO A 212 0.13 -12.21 24.96
C PRO A 212 -0.86 -11.06 24.70
N GLY A 213 -2.16 -11.37 24.72
CA GLY A 213 -3.25 -10.42 24.50
C GLY A 213 -4.33 -10.97 23.57
N ASP A 214 -5.31 -10.12 23.22
CA ASP A 214 -6.53 -10.51 22.49
C ASP A 214 -6.27 -11.34 21.22
N LEU A 215 -5.24 -10.98 20.44
CA LEU A 215 -4.90 -11.71 19.22
C LEU A 215 -4.39 -13.13 19.48
N ARG A 216 -3.63 -13.32 20.57
CA ARG A 216 -3.15 -14.64 20.97
C ARG A 216 -4.30 -15.48 21.50
N ASP A 217 -5.10 -14.91 22.38
CA ASP A 217 -6.23 -15.60 23.01
C ASP A 217 -7.26 -16.01 21.95
N PHE A 218 -7.55 -15.14 20.98
CA PHE A 218 -8.35 -15.45 19.80
C PHE A 218 -7.79 -16.63 19.01
N ARG A 219 -6.49 -16.63 18.71
CA ARG A 219 -5.88 -17.69 17.89
C ARG A 219 -5.90 -19.05 18.58
N ASP A 220 -5.68 -19.06 19.89
CA ASP A 220 -5.70 -20.28 20.70
C ASP A 220 -7.12 -20.85 20.76
N LEU A 221 -8.15 -20.00 20.87
CA LEU A 221 -9.55 -20.39 20.76
C LEU A 221 -9.91 -20.91 19.36
N ALA A 222 -9.52 -20.19 18.31
CA ALA A 222 -9.85 -20.52 16.92
C ALA A 222 -9.20 -21.82 16.41
N ARG A 223 -8.14 -22.31 17.09
CA ARG A 223 -7.45 -23.58 16.80
C ARG A 223 -7.92 -24.75 17.67
N GLY A 224 -8.57 -24.46 18.81
CA GLY A 224 -9.03 -25.46 19.78
C GLY A 224 -10.43 -26.00 19.52
N GLY A 225 -11.18 -25.43 18.57
CA GLY A 225 -12.47 -25.91 18.07
C GLY A 225 -12.37 -26.50 16.68
#